data_AF-A0A3M8DU61-F1
#
_entry.id   AF-A0A3M8DU61-F1
#
_cell.length_a   1.000
_cell.length_b   1.000
_cell.length_c   1.000
_cell.angle_alpha   90.00
_cell.angle_beta   90.00
_cell.angle_gamma   90.00
#
_symmetry.space_group_name_H-M   'P 1'
#
loop_
_entity.id
_entity.type
_entity.pdbx_description
1 polymer ?
#
loop_
_entity_poly.entity_id
_entity_poly.type
_entity_poly.pdbx_seq_one_letter_code
_entity_poly.pdbx_strand_id
1 'polypeptide(L)'
;MPSVLEAVATTMNALMEKVPDQPLHIGEAMACWVYLGSLKESIVIEQVALNTTVDEELRQILHKAIDMCTSQAKRLEDFMKHEGVPLPPTSPSKPESDAASVPLGVRATDVEIANTAA
;
A
#
# COMPACT_ATOMS: atom_id res chain seq x y z
N MET A 1 -32.43 6.47 -40.01
CA MET A 1 -30.98 6.45 -39.67
C MET A 1 -30.72 7.74 -38.91
N PRO A 2 -30.13 7.70 -37.71
CA PRO A 2 -29.79 8.93 -36.99
C PRO A 2 -28.84 9.76 -37.84
N SER A 3 -28.99 11.08 -37.79
CA SER A 3 -28.10 12.00 -38.48
C SER A 3 -26.69 11.96 -37.86
N VAL A 4 -25.68 12.37 -38.62
CA VAL A 4 -24.29 12.43 -38.14
C VAL A 4 -24.19 13.29 -36.87
N LEU A 5 -24.96 14.38 -36.79
CA LEU A 5 -24.99 15.27 -35.64
C LEU A 5 -25.58 14.59 -34.40
N GLU A 6 -26.66 13.83 -34.57
CA GLU A 6 -27.28 13.06 -33.48
C GLU A 6 -26.38 11.93 -33.00
N ALA A 7 -25.65 11.27 -33.90
CA ALA A 7 -24.70 10.23 -33.53
C ALA A 7 -23.53 10.81 -32.70
N VAL A 8 -23.00 11.98 -33.11
CA VAL A 8 -21.96 12.69 -32.36
C VAL A 8 -22.47 13.15 -31.00
N ALA A 9 -23.66 13.76 -30.93
CA ALA A 9 -24.25 14.22 -29.67
C ALA A 9 -24.55 13.06 -28.71
N THR A 10 -25.04 11.93 -29.23
CA THR A 10 -25.31 10.72 -28.43
C THR A 10 -24.01 10.14 -27.87
N THR A 11 -22.96 10.06 -28.69
CA THR A 11 -21.65 9.56 -28.24
C THR A 11 -21.05 10.50 -27.19
N MET A 12 -21.15 11.82 -27.40
CA MET A 12 -20.65 12.81 -26.44
C MET A 12 -21.43 12.76 -25.12
N ASN A 13 -22.75 12.61 -25.16
CA ASN A 13 -23.56 12.41 -23.96
C ASN A 13 -23.21 11.11 -23.24
N ALA A 14 -23.02 9.99 -23.95
CA ALA A 14 -22.59 8.73 -23.35
C ALA A 14 -21.19 8.80 -22.71
N LEU A 15 -20.29 9.64 -23.25
CA LEU A 15 -18.97 9.90 -22.66
C LEU A 15 -19.04 10.85 -21.46
N MET A 16 -20.01 11.76 -21.43
CA MET A 16 -20.21 12.75 -20.35
C MET A 16 -21.13 12.23 -19.25
N GLU A 17 -21.90 11.18 -19.50
CA GLU A 17 -22.68 10.48 -18.49
C GLU A 17 -21.73 9.92 -17.42
N LYS A 18 -21.89 10.43 -16.21
CA LYS A 18 -21.22 9.91 -15.03
C LYS A 18 -21.74 8.48 -14.84
N VAL A 19 -20.96 7.49 -15.26
CA VAL A 19 -21.33 6.09 -15.09
C VAL A 19 -21.55 5.85 -13.59
N PRO A 20 -22.77 5.50 -13.15
CA PRO A 20 -23.05 5.25 -11.73
C PRO A 20 -22.21 4.07 -11.24
N ASP A 21 -21.87 4.06 -9.94
CA ASP A 21 -21.05 3.08 -9.21
C ASP A 21 -20.84 1.75 -9.95
N GLN A 22 -19.87 1.76 -10.88
CA GLN A 22 -19.52 0.58 -11.65
C GLN A 22 -18.62 -0.28 -10.78
N PRO A 23 -18.89 -1.60 -10.66
CA PRO A 23 -18.01 -2.50 -9.92
C PRO A 23 -16.59 -2.43 -10.49
N LEU A 24 -15.60 -2.56 -9.61
CA LEU A 24 -14.20 -2.62 -10.02
C LEU A 24 -13.98 -3.69 -11.09
N HIS A 25 -13.25 -3.31 -12.15
CA HIS A 25 -12.70 -4.28 -13.08
C HIS A 25 -11.71 -5.19 -12.34
N ILE A 26 -11.61 -6.46 -12.74
CA ILE A 26 -10.76 -7.44 -12.04
C ILE A 26 -9.29 -7.00 -11.91
N GLY A 27 -8.79 -6.26 -12.90
CA GLY A 27 -7.45 -5.68 -12.86
C GLY A 27 -7.29 -4.57 -11.81
N GLU A 28 -8.33 -3.77 -11.57
CA GLU A 28 -8.35 -2.72 -10.55
C GLU A 28 -8.44 -3.33 -9.15
N ALA A 29 -9.31 -4.34 -8.99
CA ALA A 29 -9.42 -5.12 -7.76
C ALA A 29 -8.10 -5.83 -7.42
N MET A 30 -7.46 -6.45 -8.42
CA MET A 30 -6.14 -7.08 -8.27
C MET A 30 -5.07 -6.05 -7.89
N ALA A 31 -5.05 -4.87 -8.52
CA ALA A 31 -4.09 -3.82 -8.19
C ALA A 31 -4.26 -3.35 -6.72
N CYS A 32 -5.49 -3.14 -6.26
CA CYS A 32 -5.78 -2.82 -4.87
C CYS A 32 -5.29 -3.91 -3.92
N TRP A 33 -5.57 -5.18 -4.26
CA TRP A 33 -5.18 -6.34 -3.46
C TRP A 33 -3.66 -6.45 -3.31
N VAL A 34 -2.93 -6.36 -4.42
CA VAL A 34 -1.47 -6.41 -4.43
C VAL A 34 -0.89 -5.24 -3.64
N TYR A 35 -1.40 -4.03 -3.87
CA TYR A 35 -0.90 -2.84 -3.21
C TYR A 35 -1.15 -2.86 -1.70
N LEU A 36 -2.31 -3.32 -1.24
CA LEU A 36 -2.58 -3.50 0.18
C LEU A 36 -1.63 -4.53 0.82
N GLY A 37 -1.36 -5.62 0.12
CA GLY A 37 -0.38 -6.62 0.55
C GLY A 37 1.01 -6.01 0.72
N SER A 38 1.46 -5.25 -0.28
CA SER A 38 2.73 -4.53 -0.24
C SER A 38 2.82 -3.54 0.92
N LEU A 39 1.80 -2.70 1.12
CA LEU A 39 1.78 -1.73 2.23
C LEU A 39 1.94 -2.42 3.60
N LYS A 40 1.27 -3.56 3.80
CA LYS A 40 1.33 -4.29 5.06
C LYS A 40 2.65 -5.02 5.27
N GLU A 41 3.22 -5.57 4.20
CA GLU A 41 4.55 -6.18 4.30
C GLU A 41 5.63 -5.12 4.55
N SER A 42 5.53 -3.95 3.92
CA SER A 42 6.42 -2.81 4.21
C SER A 42 6.40 -2.46 5.69
N ILE A 43 5.23 -2.33 6.32
CA ILE A 43 5.13 -2.07 7.78
C ILE A 43 5.93 -3.09 8.60
N VAL A 44 5.83 -4.38 8.25
CA VAL A 44 6.53 -5.45 8.95
C VAL A 44 8.04 -5.39 8.72
N ILE A 45 8.48 -5.10 7.50
CA ILE A 45 9.90 -4.91 7.16
C ILE A 45 10.48 -3.72 7.94
N GLU A 46 9.78 -2.59 8.00
CA GLU A 46 10.26 -1.43 8.76
C GLU A 46 10.31 -1.69 10.27
N GLN A 47 9.41 -2.51 10.81
CA GLN A 47 9.50 -2.96 12.20
C GLN A 47 10.74 -3.83 12.44
N VAL A 48 11.11 -4.70 11.48
CA VAL A 48 12.37 -5.46 11.56
C VAL A 48 13.57 -4.51 11.51
N ALA A 49 13.54 -3.49 10.65
CA ALA A 49 14.59 -2.49 10.57
C ALA A 49 14.75 -1.72 11.89
N LEU A 50 13.64 -1.28 12.52
CA LEU A 50 13.64 -0.64 13.85
C LEU A 50 14.23 -1.52 14.94
N ASN A 51 14.06 -2.83 14.82
CA ASN A 51 14.62 -3.83 15.72
C ASN A 51 16.09 -4.15 15.44
N THR A 52 16.68 -3.57 14.40
CA THR A 52 18.04 -3.88 13.92
C THR A 52 18.96 -2.68 14.00
N THR A 53 18.45 -1.46 13.80
CA THR A 53 19.24 -0.22 13.85
C THR A 53 19.22 0.46 15.22
N VAL A 54 20.35 1.07 15.56
CA VAL A 54 20.50 2.00 16.71
C VAL A 54 20.67 3.46 16.26
N ASP A 55 20.67 3.72 14.94
CA ASP A 55 20.78 5.07 14.39
C ASP A 55 19.46 5.82 14.55
N GLU A 56 19.48 6.90 15.33
CA GLU A 56 18.25 7.60 15.71
C GLU A 56 17.59 8.35 14.54
N GLU A 57 18.37 8.85 13.58
CA GLU A 57 17.82 9.52 12.40
C GLU A 57 17.09 8.52 11.51
N LEU A 58 17.70 7.36 11.29
CA LEU A 58 17.10 6.26 10.56
C LEU A 58 15.83 5.76 11.25
N ARG A 59 15.84 5.57 12.58
CA ARG A 59 14.63 5.19 13.34
C ARG A 59 13.48 6.17 13.14
N GLN A 60 13.75 7.48 13.11
CA GLN A 60 12.73 8.49 12.85
C GLN A 60 12.14 8.39 11.44
N ILE A 61 12.97 8.09 10.44
CA ILE A 61 12.50 7.86 9.06
C ILE A 61 11.61 6.61 9.00
N LEU A 62 12.04 5.51 9.63
CA LEU A 62 11.30 4.24 9.67
C LEU A 62 9.93 4.41 10.34
N HIS A 63 9.85 5.15 11.45
CA HIS A 63 8.55 5.46 12.09
C HIS A 63 7.61 6.23 11.16
N LYS A 64 8.11 7.25 10.45
CA LYS A 64 7.31 8.00 9.46
C LYS A 64 6.83 7.10 8.32
N ALA A 65 7.68 6.18 7.84
CA ALA A 65 7.32 5.23 6.80
C ALA A 65 6.20 4.27 7.27
N ILE A 66 6.29 3.76 8.50
CA ILE A 66 5.24 2.94 9.13
C ILE A 66 3.93 3.71 9.22
N ASP A 67 3.94 4.96 9.72
CA ASP A 67 2.74 5.78 9.85
C ASP A 67 2.07 6.03 8.50
N MET A 68 2.88 6.37 7.49
CA MET A 68 2.43 6.59 6.12
C MET A 68 1.80 5.32 5.51
N CYS A 69 2.46 4.17 5.64
CA CYS A 69 1.94 2.90 5.13
C CYS A 69 0.67 2.48 5.87
N THR A 70 0.62 2.66 7.19
CA THR A 70 -0.54 2.32 8.02
C THR A 70 -1.76 3.16 7.64
N SER A 71 -1.57 4.47 7.43
CA SER A 71 -2.64 5.37 6.98
C SER A 71 -3.19 4.98 5.61
N GLN A 72 -2.31 4.67 4.66
CA GLN A 72 -2.70 4.22 3.32
C GLN A 72 -3.40 2.86 3.35
N ALA A 73 -2.85 1.90 4.09
CA ALA A 73 -3.41 0.56 4.23
C ALA A 73 -4.84 0.62 4.81
N LYS A 74 -5.07 1.45 5.84
CA LYS A 74 -6.41 1.63 6.41
C LYS A 74 -7.41 2.17 5.39
N ARG A 75 -7.06 3.24 4.68
CA ARG A 75 -7.94 3.83 3.65
C ARG A 75 -8.27 2.83 2.54
N LEU A 76 -7.28 2.06 2.11
CA LEU A 76 -7.44 1.07 1.05
C LEU A 76 -8.24 -0.15 1.51
N GLU A 77 -8.05 -0.61 2.76
CA GLU A 77 -8.88 -1.66 3.35
C GLU A 77 -10.35 -1.27 3.41
N ASP A 78 -10.64 -0.05 3.88
CA ASP A 78 -12.01 0.43 4.00
C ASP A 78 -12.68 0.52 2.63
N PHE A 79 -11.94 0.99 1.62
CA PHE A 79 -12.36 0.99 0.22
C PHE A 79 -12.61 -0.44 -0.30
N MET A 80 -11.64 -1.35 -0.14
CA MET A 80 -11.77 -2.73 -0.63
C MET A 80 -12.95 -3.47 0.02
N LYS A 81 -13.18 -3.28 1.33
CA LYS A 81 -14.34 -3.84 2.04
C LYS A 81 -15.66 -3.30 1.48
N HIS A 82 -15.70 -2.01 1.17
CA HIS A 82 -16.87 -1.37 0.55
C HIS A 82 -17.18 -1.95 -0.83
N GLU A 83 -16.15 -2.16 -1.66
CA GLU A 83 -16.24 -2.73 -3.00
C GLU A 83 -16.41 -4.26 -3.03
N GLY A 84 -16.46 -4.93 -1.85
CA GLY A 84 -16.60 -6.38 -1.76
C GLY A 84 -15.35 -7.17 -2.17
N VAL A 85 -14.18 -6.52 -2.22
CA VAL A 85 -12.90 -7.17 -2.54
C VAL A 85 -12.33 -7.81 -1.27
N PRO A 86 -12.01 -9.12 -1.29
CA PRO A 86 -11.39 -9.78 -0.14
C PRO A 86 -10.00 -9.20 0.13
N LEU A 87 -9.62 -9.11 1.41
CA LEU A 87 -8.30 -8.60 1.78
C LEU A 87 -7.22 -9.68 1.59
N PRO A 88 -5.98 -9.31 1.25
CA PRO A 88 -4.85 -10.22 1.23
C PRO A 88 -4.54 -10.78 2.63
N PRO A 89 -3.94 -11.97 2.74
CA PRO A 89 -3.31 -12.42 3.98
C PRO A 89 -2.11 -11.53 4.31
N THR A 90 -1.79 -11.40 5.60
CA THR A 90 -0.81 -10.41 6.08
C THR A 90 0.09 -11.00 7.13
N SER A 91 1.36 -10.61 7.09
CA SER A 91 2.33 -10.93 8.15
C SER A 91 1.92 -10.29 9.48
N PRO A 92 2.12 -10.97 10.63
CA PRO A 92 1.87 -10.37 11.94
C PRO A 92 2.92 -9.29 12.24
N SER A 93 2.55 -8.33 13.08
CA SER A 93 3.49 -7.32 13.59
C SER A 93 4.65 -7.96 14.34
N LYS A 94 5.82 -7.34 14.29
CA LYS A 94 6.99 -7.81 15.05
C LYS A 94 6.91 -7.32 16.50
N PRO A 95 7.34 -8.14 17.48
CA PRO A 95 7.56 -7.66 18.83
C PRO A 95 8.76 -6.71 18.86
N GLU A 96 8.83 -5.86 19.87
CA GLU A 96 10.00 -5.04 20.14
C GLU A 96 11.19 -5.91 20.58
N SER A 97 12.39 -5.60 20.10
CA SER A 97 13.63 -6.24 20.51
C SER A 97 14.77 -5.25 20.64
N ASP A 98 15.76 -5.57 21.47
CA ASP A 98 16.97 -4.76 21.59
C ASP A 98 17.87 -4.89 20.35
N ALA A 99 17.94 -3.84 19.54
CA ALA A 99 18.78 -3.77 18.34
C ALA A 99 20.27 -4.01 18.65
N ALA A 100 20.76 -3.60 19.83
CA ALA A 100 22.15 -3.81 20.20
C ALA A 100 22.48 -5.30 20.45
N SER A 101 21.47 -6.12 20.73
CA SER A 101 21.61 -7.56 20.98
C SER A 101 21.62 -8.44 19.71
N VAL A 102 21.26 -7.88 18.54
CA VAL A 102 21.15 -8.65 17.29
C VAL A 102 22.54 -9.12 16.83
N PRO A 103 22.78 -10.43 16.57
CA PRO A 103 24.09 -10.92 16.15
C PRO A 103 24.57 -10.27 14.84
N LEU A 104 25.84 -9.86 14.79
CA LEU A 104 26.39 -9.10 13.65
C LEU A 104 26.27 -9.81 12.30
N GLY A 105 26.29 -11.15 12.28
CA GLY A 105 26.15 -11.92 11.02
C GLY A 105 24.74 -11.91 10.41
N VAL A 106 23.73 -11.45 11.15
CA VAL A 106 22.34 -11.33 10.68
C VAL A 106 21.77 -9.93 10.86
N ARG A 107 22.57 -9.00 11.39
CA ARG A 107 22.17 -7.60 11.58
C ARG A 107 22.32 -6.87 10.24
N ALA A 108 21.20 -6.43 9.68
CA ALA A 108 21.23 -5.51 8.53
C ALA A 108 21.95 -4.22 8.93
N THR A 109 22.81 -3.74 8.05
CA THR A 109 23.51 -2.47 8.22
C THR A 109 22.56 -1.30 7.98
N ASP A 110 22.87 -0.14 8.56
CA ASP A 110 22.07 1.08 8.38
C ASP A 110 21.97 1.48 6.89
N VAL A 111 23.01 1.19 6.09
CA VAL A 111 23.01 1.43 4.64
C VAL A 111 22.04 0.48 3.90
N GLU A 112 22.02 -0.80 4.26
CA GLU A 112 21.07 -1.77 3.68
C GLU A 112 19.63 -1.40 4.03
N ILE A 113 19.39 -0.98 5.27
CA ILE A 113 18.09 -0.50 5.73
C ILE A 113 17.69 0.76 4.96
N ALA A 114 18.57 1.78 4.89
CA ALA A 114 18.29 3.03 4.20
C ALA A 114 18.00 2.85 2.70
N ASN A 115 18.71 1.93 2.04
CA ASN A 115 18.44 1.60 0.63
C ASN A 115 17.10 0.89 0.41
N THR A 116 16.53 0.29 1.45
CA THR A 116 15.24 -0.42 1.39
C THR A 116 14.06 0.48 1.79
N ALA A 117 14.29 1.43 2.71
CA ALA A 117 13.28 2.35 3.22
C ALA A 117 12.99 3.57 2.31
N ALA A 118 13.68 3.68 1.16
CA ALA A 118 13.59 4.80 0.21
C ALA A 118 12.83 4.44 -1.08
#